data_AF-A0A7C1ANW9-F1
#
_entry.id   AF-A0A7C1ANW9-F1
#
_cell.length_a   1.000
_cell.length_b   1.000
_cell.length_c   1.000
_cell.angle_alpha   90.00
_cell.angle_beta   90.00
_cell.angle_gamma   90.00
#
_symmetry.space_group_name_H-M   'P 1'
#
loop_
_entity.id
_entity.type
_entity.pdbx_description
1 polymer ?
#
loop_
_entity_poly.entity_id
_entity_poly.type
_entity_poly.pdbx_seq_one_letter_code
_entity_poly.pdbx_strand_id
1 'polypeptide(L)'
;MKQPVLLTFFFILATIPLIFGARHPLVHGLYSFCLLIAGGIWLVLNFAENKKRLFSFNSLAPLAIIIFIVVSALPLPLFLVRLLSPVRAENLAAAGRIAQLHDLVTSLSYYAPGSMFYAIYGLALFFFFLAFSTLLRSAENRRITLWIITIVGVFEAVYGLLQATNPALGVLWLPSDISSRGCARGTIIYRNQYAAFLNMCWPMAFVLGISLYKPVLTKLEFLRKQKNKLSI
;
A
#
# COMPACT_ATOMS: atom_id res chain seq x y z
N MET A 1 -8.23 15.18 -18.12
CA MET A 1 -7.75 13.84 -17.68
C MET A 1 -7.00 13.81 -16.35
N LYS A 2 -6.30 14.88 -15.90
CA LYS A 2 -5.56 14.84 -14.62
C LYS A 2 -6.47 14.79 -13.36
N GLN A 3 -7.59 15.51 -13.38
CA GLN A 3 -8.57 15.53 -12.28
C GLN A 3 -9.24 14.18 -11.96
N PRO A 4 -9.78 13.40 -12.93
CA PRO A 4 -10.40 12.11 -12.61
C PRO A 4 -9.38 11.13 -12.03
N VAL A 5 -8.15 11.12 -12.54
CA VAL A 5 -7.07 10.28 -12.01
C VAL A 5 -6.74 10.65 -10.57
N LEU A 6 -6.65 11.95 -10.25
CA LEU A 6 -6.44 12.44 -8.88
C LEU A 6 -7.55 11.97 -7.93
N LEU A 7 -8.81 12.08 -8.35
CA LEU A 7 -9.95 11.61 -7.56
C LEU A 7 -9.88 10.10 -7.32
N THR A 8 -9.46 9.32 -8.32
CA THR A 8 -9.21 7.88 -8.16
C THR A 8 -8.15 7.59 -7.11
N PHE A 9 -7.05 8.35 -7.07
CA PHE A 9 -6.01 8.17 -6.03
C PHE A 9 -6.54 8.44 -4.62
N PHE A 10 -7.30 9.51 -4.43
CA PHE A 10 -7.90 9.84 -3.13
C PHE A 10 -8.98 8.85 -2.72
N PHE A 11 -9.81 8.41 -3.68
CA PHE A 11 -10.78 7.35 -3.46
C PHE A 11 -10.10 6.08 -2.97
N ILE A 12 -9.07 5.60 -3.69
CA ILE A 12 -8.31 4.41 -3.32
C ILE A 12 -7.68 4.56 -1.93
N LEU A 13 -7.07 5.71 -1.63
CA LEU A 13 -6.48 5.97 -0.33
C LEU A 13 -7.51 5.93 0.81
N ALA A 14 -8.72 6.44 0.56
CA ALA A 14 -9.79 6.46 1.55
C ALA A 14 -10.42 5.08 1.76
N THR A 15 -10.57 4.29 0.70
CA THR A 15 -11.35 3.05 0.74
C THR A 15 -10.53 1.79 0.95
N ILE A 16 -9.23 1.79 0.60
CA ILE A 16 -8.36 0.62 0.83
C ILE A 16 -8.45 0.16 2.28
N PRO A 17 -8.19 1.00 3.31
CA PRO A 17 -8.16 0.52 4.69
C PRO A 17 -9.52 -0.05 5.13
N LEU A 18 -10.61 0.58 4.69
CA LEU A 18 -11.98 0.25 5.08
C LEU A 18 -12.49 -1.06 4.48
N ILE A 19 -12.09 -1.38 3.25
CA ILE A 19 -12.58 -2.56 2.52
C ILE A 19 -11.63 -3.75 2.73
N PHE A 20 -10.39 -3.51 3.19
CA PHE A 20 -9.35 -4.52 3.41
C PHE A 20 -9.51 -5.33 4.70
N GLY A 21 -10.74 -5.48 5.19
CA GLY A 21 -11.00 -6.32 6.35
C GLY A 21 -10.64 -7.76 6.14
N ALA A 22 -10.85 -8.31 4.96
CA ALA A 22 -10.43 -9.65 4.60
C ALA A 22 -9.33 -9.59 3.54
N ARG A 23 -8.28 -10.39 3.68
CA ARG A 23 -7.30 -10.71 2.63
C ARG A 23 -7.98 -11.45 1.45
N HIS A 24 -9.02 -10.87 0.88
CA HIS A 24 -9.85 -11.50 -0.13
C HIS A 24 -9.21 -11.25 -1.50
N PRO A 25 -8.82 -12.30 -2.24
CA PRO A 25 -8.09 -12.14 -3.51
C PRO A 25 -8.79 -11.23 -4.53
N LEU A 26 -10.13 -11.24 -4.57
CA LEU A 26 -10.90 -10.35 -5.47
C LEU A 26 -10.71 -8.86 -5.15
N VAL A 27 -10.68 -8.49 -3.87
CA VAL A 27 -10.48 -7.10 -3.45
C VAL A 27 -9.07 -6.67 -3.83
N HIS A 28 -8.06 -7.51 -3.54
CA HIS A 28 -6.69 -7.24 -3.96
C HIS A 28 -6.56 -7.08 -5.48
N GLY A 29 -7.19 -7.97 -6.27
CA GLY A 29 -7.18 -7.90 -7.73
C GLY A 29 -7.79 -6.60 -8.26
N LEU A 30 -8.97 -6.23 -7.77
CA LEU A 30 -9.66 -5.00 -8.16
C LEU A 30 -8.82 -3.75 -7.86
N TYR A 31 -8.28 -3.64 -6.65
CA TYR A 31 -7.43 -2.49 -6.29
C TYR A 31 -6.12 -2.48 -7.07
N SER A 32 -5.48 -3.64 -7.30
CA SER A 32 -4.28 -3.73 -8.13
C SER A 32 -4.54 -3.22 -9.53
N PHE A 33 -5.67 -3.60 -10.13
CA PHE A 33 -6.09 -3.15 -11.45
C PHE A 33 -6.31 -1.62 -11.48
N CYS A 34 -7.07 -1.09 -10.52
CA CYS A 34 -7.31 0.36 -10.41
C CYS A 34 -5.99 1.14 -10.24
N LEU A 35 -5.06 0.63 -9.43
CA LEU A 35 -3.75 1.22 -9.20
C LEU A 35 -2.87 1.19 -10.46
N LEU A 36 -2.86 0.08 -11.20
CA LEU A 36 -2.11 -0.05 -12.45
C LEU A 36 -2.65 0.91 -13.53
N ILE A 37 -3.97 1.02 -13.67
CA ILE A 37 -4.59 1.93 -14.64
C ILE A 37 -4.35 3.38 -14.23
N ALA A 38 -4.73 3.78 -13.01
CA ALA A 38 -4.60 5.17 -12.56
C ALA A 38 -3.13 5.61 -12.52
N GLY A 39 -2.24 4.76 -11.99
CA GLY A 39 -0.80 4.99 -11.95
C GLY A 39 -0.17 5.00 -13.33
N GLY A 40 -0.51 4.05 -14.19
CA GLY A 40 -0.02 3.97 -15.56
C GLY A 40 -0.42 5.19 -16.39
N ILE A 41 -1.72 5.56 -16.37
CA ILE A 41 -2.22 6.76 -17.06
C ILE A 41 -1.49 8.01 -16.52
N TRP A 42 -1.35 8.14 -15.20
CA TRP A 42 -0.65 9.28 -14.61
C TRP A 42 0.83 9.36 -15.04
N LEU A 43 1.53 8.23 -15.08
CA LEU A 43 2.92 8.16 -15.52
C LEU A 43 3.07 8.53 -16.99
N VAL A 44 2.18 8.06 -17.86
CA VAL A 44 2.18 8.41 -19.29
C VAL A 44 1.92 9.91 -19.49
N LEU A 45 0.91 10.46 -18.80
CA LEU A 45 0.55 11.88 -18.91
C LEU A 45 1.65 12.83 -18.37
N ASN A 46 2.52 12.35 -17.49
CA ASN A 46 3.59 13.14 -16.89
C ASN A 46 4.98 12.53 -17.16
N PHE A 47 5.14 11.85 -18.30
CA PHE A 47 6.35 11.07 -18.60
C PHE A 47 7.62 11.92 -18.61
N ALA A 48 7.56 13.13 -19.17
CA ALA A 48 8.72 14.04 -19.24
C ALA A 48 9.28 14.38 -17.85
N GLU A 49 8.39 14.61 -16.87
CA GLU A 49 8.76 14.89 -15.48
C GLU A 49 9.22 13.64 -14.72
N ASN A 50 8.67 12.47 -15.08
CA ASN A 50 8.94 11.20 -14.41
C ASN A 50 10.18 10.46 -14.96
N LYS A 51 10.66 10.79 -16.17
CA LYS A 51 11.79 10.09 -16.82
C LYS A 51 13.01 10.01 -15.92
N LYS A 52 13.49 11.13 -15.38
CA LYS A 52 14.67 11.16 -14.48
C LYS A 52 14.47 10.31 -13.23
N ARG A 53 13.23 10.20 -12.76
CA ARG A 53 12.89 9.45 -11.57
C ARG A 53 12.81 7.95 -11.83
N LEU A 54 12.25 7.53 -12.95
CA LEU A 54 12.20 6.12 -13.34
C LEU A 54 13.60 5.49 -13.39
N PHE A 55 14.60 6.26 -13.80
CA PHE A 55 16.01 5.83 -13.83
C PHE A 55 16.80 6.13 -12.55
N SER A 56 16.15 6.59 -11.47
CA SER A 56 16.80 6.78 -10.17
C SER A 56 16.96 5.44 -9.43
N PHE A 57 17.99 5.34 -8.59
CA PHE A 57 18.22 4.15 -7.75
C PHE A 57 16.96 3.78 -6.93
N ASN A 58 16.27 4.78 -6.36
CA ASN A 58 15.04 4.60 -5.58
C ASN A 58 13.88 3.97 -6.38
N SER A 59 13.94 4.01 -7.71
CA SER A 59 12.95 3.38 -8.60
C SER A 59 13.46 2.08 -9.20
N LEU A 60 14.76 2.00 -9.51
CA LEU A 60 15.39 0.81 -10.06
C LEU A 60 15.48 -0.34 -9.05
N ALA A 61 15.77 -0.05 -7.77
CA ALA A 61 15.86 -1.08 -6.73
C ALA A 61 14.55 -1.86 -6.53
N PRO A 62 13.38 -1.23 -6.28
CA PRO A 62 12.12 -1.96 -6.17
C PRO A 62 11.73 -2.64 -7.48
N LEU A 63 12.03 -2.02 -8.64
CA LEU A 63 11.77 -2.63 -9.94
C LEU A 63 12.60 -3.90 -10.15
N ALA A 64 13.88 -3.91 -9.75
CA ALA A 64 14.75 -5.08 -9.80
C ALA A 64 14.21 -6.22 -8.94
N ILE A 65 13.69 -5.92 -7.74
CA ILE A 65 13.03 -6.90 -6.87
C ILE A 65 11.78 -7.47 -7.57
N ILE A 66 10.94 -6.62 -8.16
CA ILE A 66 9.74 -7.06 -8.90
C ILE A 66 10.15 -7.96 -10.07
N ILE A 67 11.14 -7.56 -10.87
CA ILE A 67 11.67 -8.36 -11.99
C ILE A 67 12.19 -9.71 -11.49
N PHE A 68 12.93 -9.73 -10.38
CA PHE A 68 13.39 -10.97 -9.76
C PHE A 68 12.23 -11.89 -9.39
N ILE A 69 11.15 -11.36 -8.78
CA ILE A 69 9.96 -12.14 -8.47
C ILE A 69 9.31 -12.70 -9.75
N VAL A 70 9.17 -11.88 -10.80
CA VAL A 70 8.63 -12.34 -12.10
C VAL A 70 9.48 -13.47 -12.67
N VAL A 71 10.79 -13.27 -12.78
CA VAL A 71 11.73 -14.27 -13.33
C VAL A 71 11.68 -15.55 -12.50
N SER A 72 11.60 -15.46 -11.18
CA SER A 72 11.48 -16.64 -10.31
C SER A 72 10.17 -17.41 -10.49
N ALA A 73 9.12 -16.77 -11.01
CA ALA A 73 7.81 -17.38 -11.25
C ALA A 73 7.66 -17.98 -12.67
N LEU A 74 8.57 -17.66 -13.59
CA LEU A 74 8.52 -18.18 -14.95
C LEU A 74 8.81 -19.68 -15.01
N PRO A 75 8.13 -20.42 -15.89
CA PRO A 75 8.45 -21.82 -16.15
C PRO A 75 9.86 -21.92 -16.76
N LEU A 76 10.72 -22.72 -16.15
CA LEU A 76 12.11 -22.92 -16.54
C LEU A 76 12.37 -24.43 -16.74
N PRO A 77 13.25 -24.79 -17.71
CA PRO A 77 13.73 -26.16 -17.84
C PRO A 77 14.55 -26.57 -16.62
N LEU A 78 14.51 -27.86 -16.28
CA LEU A 78 15.14 -28.42 -15.09
C LEU A 78 16.64 -28.11 -14.98
N PHE A 79 17.37 -28.01 -16.11
CA PHE A 79 18.80 -27.69 -16.08
C PHE A 79 19.06 -26.28 -15.51
N LEU A 80 18.22 -25.29 -15.84
CA LEU A 80 18.34 -23.92 -15.29
C LEU A 80 17.98 -23.91 -13.81
N VAL A 81 16.95 -24.67 -13.41
CA VAL A 81 16.58 -24.82 -12.00
C VAL A 81 17.72 -25.47 -11.22
N ARG A 82 18.38 -26.50 -11.77
CA ARG A 82 19.52 -27.18 -11.14
C ARG A 82 20.73 -26.27 -10.98
N LEU A 83 20.98 -25.38 -11.95
CA LEU A 83 22.08 -24.40 -11.88
C LEU A 83 21.83 -23.35 -10.80
N LEU A 84 20.60 -22.84 -10.69
CA LEU A 84 20.25 -21.73 -9.80
C LEU A 84 19.86 -22.19 -8.39
N SER A 85 19.26 -23.37 -8.26
CA SER A 85 18.76 -23.93 -7.00
C SER A 85 18.86 -25.47 -7.01
N PRO A 86 20.03 -26.04 -6.71
CA PRO A 86 20.25 -27.49 -6.78
C PRO A 86 19.30 -28.27 -5.86
N VAL A 87 19.07 -27.77 -4.64
CA VAL A 87 18.14 -28.37 -3.67
C VAL A 87 16.71 -28.43 -4.20
N ARG A 88 16.25 -27.38 -4.88
CA ARG A 88 14.91 -27.36 -5.49
C ARG A 88 14.81 -28.39 -6.62
N ALA A 89 15.84 -28.49 -7.45
CA ALA A 89 15.89 -29.45 -8.55
C ALA A 89 15.85 -30.90 -8.05
N GLU A 90 16.57 -31.22 -6.96
CA GLU A 90 16.53 -32.55 -6.33
C GLU A 90 15.15 -32.88 -5.76
N ASN A 91 14.55 -31.95 -5.01
CA ASN A 91 13.19 -32.11 -4.47
C ASN A 91 12.16 -32.29 -5.60
N LEU A 92 12.32 -31.56 -6.70
CA LEU A 92 11.44 -31.69 -7.86
C LEU A 92 11.63 -33.02 -8.57
N ALA A 93 12.86 -33.48 -8.77
CA ALA A 93 13.15 -34.76 -9.39
C ALA A 93 12.61 -35.93 -8.53
N ALA A 94 12.71 -35.83 -7.20
CA ALA A 94 12.11 -36.79 -6.28
C ALA A 94 10.59 -36.81 -6.39
N ALA A 95 9.94 -35.64 -6.35
CA ALA A 95 8.48 -35.53 -6.51
C ALA A 95 7.99 -36.02 -7.88
N GLY A 96 8.73 -35.71 -8.94
CA GLY A 96 8.45 -36.15 -10.31
C GLY A 96 8.48 -37.67 -10.46
N ARG A 97 9.46 -38.34 -9.83
CA ARG A 97 9.53 -39.82 -9.79
C ARG A 97 8.31 -40.44 -9.10
N ILE A 98 7.88 -39.86 -7.98
CA ILE A 98 6.70 -40.35 -7.24
C ILE A 98 5.42 -40.15 -8.06
N ALA A 99 5.31 -39.01 -8.73
CA ALA A 99 4.15 -38.66 -9.55
C ALA A 99 4.16 -39.26 -10.97
N GLN A 100 5.19 -40.05 -11.32
CA GLN A 100 5.40 -40.61 -12.67
C GLN A 100 5.38 -39.57 -13.80
N LEU A 101 5.81 -38.34 -13.50
CA LEU A 101 5.86 -37.23 -14.46
C LEU A 101 7.22 -37.20 -15.17
N HIS A 102 7.16 -37.05 -16.49
CA HIS A 102 8.32 -36.87 -17.36
C HIS A 102 8.39 -35.41 -17.83
N ASP A 103 9.58 -34.90 -18.10
CA ASP A 103 9.82 -33.51 -18.56
C ASP A 103 9.23 -32.41 -17.66
N LEU A 104 9.64 -32.40 -16.39
CA LEU A 104 9.20 -31.38 -15.43
C LEU A 104 9.74 -29.99 -15.79
N VAL A 105 8.87 -29.17 -16.38
CA VAL A 105 9.04 -27.71 -16.49
C VAL A 105 8.43 -27.08 -15.24
N THR A 106 9.24 -26.36 -14.47
CA THR A 106 8.77 -25.71 -13.24
C THR A 106 9.47 -24.37 -13.03
N SER A 107 8.97 -23.57 -12.11
CA SER A 107 9.61 -22.30 -11.76
C SER A 107 10.57 -22.43 -10.57
N LEU A 108 11.40 -21.41 -10.35
CA LEU A 108 12.26 -21.34 -9.16
C LEU A 108 11.44 -21.16 -7.88
N SER A 109 10.29 -20.50 -7.98
CA SER A 109 9.34 -20.35 -6.88
C SER A 109 8.67 -21.68 -6.54
N TYR A 110 8.52 -21.95 -5.25
CA TYR A 110 7.72 -23.07 -4.75
C TYR A 110 6.22 -22.89 -5.06
N TYR A 111 5.76 -21.64 -5.19
CA TYR A 111 4.37 -21.33 -5.51
C TYR A 111 4.31 -20.21 -6.56
N ALA A 112 4.55 -20.61 -7.82
CA ALA A 112 4.61 -19.70 -8.97
C ALA A 112 3.39 -18.77 -9.11
N PRO A 113 2.13 -19.25 -8.97
CA PRO A 113 0.96 -18.38 -9.07
C PRO A 113 0.95 -17.27 -8.02
N GLY A 114 1.33 -17.59 -6.78
CA GLY A 114 1.43 -16.59 -5.71
C GLY A 114 2.55 -15.59 -5.93
N SER A 115 3.73 -16.06 -6.38
CA SER A 115 4.82 -15.16 -6.75
C SER A 115 4.42 -14.19 -7.86
N MET A 116 3.73 -14.67 -8.90
CA MET A 116 3.24 -13.82 -9.98
C MET A 116 2.20 -12.80 -9.47
N PHE A 117 1.28 -13.24 -8.61
CA PHE A 117 0.32 -12.35 -7.96
C PHE A 117 1.02 -11.22 -7.18
N TYR A 118 2.02 -11.55 -6.36
CA TYR A 118 2.78 -10.55 -5.61
C TYR A 118 3.65 -9.66 -6.50
N ALA A 119 4.15 -10.15 -7.63
CA ALA A 119 4.85 -9.33 -8.61
C ALA A 119 3.93 -8.28 -9.23
N ILE A 120 2.74 -8.68 -9.68
CA ILE A 120 1.74 -7.78 -10.25
C ILE A 120 1.27 -6.77 -9.20
N TYR A 121 0.98 -7.22 -7.98
CA TYR A 121 0.62 -6.33 -6.88
C TYR A 121 1.75 -5.35 -6.53
N GLY A 122 3.00 -5.83 -6.48
CA GLY A 122 4.18 -5.01 -6.27
C GLY A 122 4.36 -3.96 -7.36
N LEU A 123 4.11 -4.32 -8.62
CA LEU A 123 4.12 -3.39 -9.75
C LEU A 123 3.02 -2.32 -9.62
N ALA A 124 1.82 -2.71 -9.19
CA ALA A 124 0.72 -1.80 -8.92
C ALA A 124 1.08 -0.78 -7.82
N LEU A 125 1.66 -1.26 -6.71
CA LEU A 125 2.16 -0.40 -5.63
C LEU A 125 3.31 0.50 -6.08
N PHE A 126 4.19 0.00 -6.95
CA PHE A 126 5.30 0.78 -7.50
C PHE A 126 4.78 1.95 -8.36
N PHE A 127 3.82 1.69 -9.26
CA PHE A 127 3.18 2.75 -10.06
C PHE A 127 2.42 3.74 -9.18
N PHE A 128 1.71 3.23 -8.16
CA PHE A 128 1.08 4.08 -7.17
C PHE A 128 2.09 4.97 -6.47
N PHE A 129 3.20 4.43 -5.98
CA PHE A 129 4.24 5.20 -5.30
C PHE A 129 4.78 6.32 -6.19
N LEU A 130 5.15 6.02 -7.44
CA LEU A 130 5.68 7.03 -8.37
C LEU A 130 4.66 8.13 -8.66
N ALA A 131 3.42 7.74 -8.97
CA ALA A 131 2.35 8.70 -9.26
C ALA A 131 2.01 9.54 -8.01
N PHE A 132 1.74 8.90 -6.89
CA PHE A 132 1.31 9.54 -5.65
C PHE A 132 2.35 10.54 -5.12
N SER A 133 3.62 10.20 -5.19
CA SER A 133 4.67 11.12 -4.77
C SER A 133 4.84 12.36 -5.67
N THR A 134 4.44 12.29 -6.95
CA THR A 134 4.31 13.52 -7.76
C THR A 134 3.08 14.33 -7.35
N LEU A 135 1.97 13.66 -7.00
CA LEU A 135 0.76 14.31 -6.49
C LEU A 135 1.03 15.11 -5.21
N LEU A 136 1.85 14.56 -4.32
CA LEU A 136 2.26 15.20 -3.07
C LEU A 136 3.20 16.42 -3.24
N ARG A 137 3.60 16.79 -4.46
CA ARG A 137 4.35 18.04 -4.67
C ARG A 137 3.48 19.28 -4.44
N SER A 138 2.19 19.21 -4.75
CA SER A 138 1.24 20.28 -4.47
C SER A 138 0.92 20.35 -2.97
N ALA A 139 1.00 21.55 -2.40
CA ALA A 139 0.65 21.78 -0.99
C ALA A 139 -0.82 21.46 -0.69
N GLU A 140 -1.71 21.76 -1.63
CA GLU A 140 -3.13 21.42 -1.54
C GLU A 140 -3.33 19.91 -1.49
N ASN A 141 -2.76 19.17 -2.44
CA ASN A 141 -2.87 17.71 -2.48
C ASN A 141 -2.31 17.05 -1.23
N ARG A 142 -1.15 17.52 -0.71
CA ARG A 142 -0.62 17.01 0.57
C ARG A 142 -1.62 17.21 1.70
N ARG A 143 -2.24 18.38 1.79
CA ARG A 143 -3.21 18.69 2.84
C ARG A 143 -4.45 17.79 2.72
N ILE A 144 -4.96 17.58 1.52
CA ILE A 144 -6.08 16.66 1.25
C ILE A 144 -5.69 15.22 1.66
N THR A 145 -4.51 14.74 1.24
CA THR A 145 -4.00 13.42 1.64
C THR A 145 -3.95 13.26 3.16
N LEU A 146 -3.38 14.24 3.87
CA LEU A 146 -3.29 14.19 5.32
C LEU A 146 -4.67 14.15 5.97
N TRP A 147 -5.63 14.93 5.45
CA TRP A 147 -7.02 14.87 5.92
C TRP A 147 -7.65 13.50 5.71
N ILE A 148 -7.50 12.90 4.53
CA ILE A 148 -8.04 11.56 4.23
C ILE A 148 -7.47 10.54 5.21
N ILE A 149 -6.14 10.48 5.37
CA ILE A 149 -5.47 9.55 6.30
C ILE A 149 -5.97 9.76 7.74
N THR A 150 -6.11 11.03 8.15
CA THR A 150 -6.59 11.38 9.50
C THR A 150 -8.02 10.92 9.71
N ILE A 151 -8.94 11.21 8.77
CA ILE A 151 -10.35 10.84 8.87
C ILE A 151 -10.49 9.31 8.91
N VAL A 152 -9.79 8.60 8.04
CA VAL A 152 -9.80 7.12 8.02
C VAL A 152 -9.22 6.58 9.33
N GLY A 153 -8.09 7.10 9.81
CA GLY A 153 -7.49 6.67 11.07
C GLY A 153 -8.40 6.90 12.28
N VAL A 154 -9.10 8.04 12.33
CA VAL A 154 -10.09 8.33 13.38
C VAL A 154 -11.28 7.38 13.28
N PHE A 155 -11.81 7.15 12.08
CA PHE A 155 -12.89 6.18 11.87
C PHE A 155 -12.50 4.78 12.36
N GLU A 156 -11.31 4.30 11.96
CA GLU A 156 -10.77 2.99 12.38
C GLU A 156 -10.57 2.92 13.89
N ALA A 157 -10.04 3.98 14.51
CA ALA A 157 -9.83 4.03 15.96
C ALA A 157 -11.15 4.02 16.74
N VAL A 158 -12.16 4.77 16.30
CA VAL A 158 -13.49 4.78 16.91
C VAL A 158 -14.15 3.41 16.74
N TYR A 159 -14.10 2.84 15.54
CA TYR A 159 -14.69 1.53 15.28
C TYR A 159 -14.01 0.41 16.07
N GLY A 160 -12.68 0.43 16.17
CA GLY A 160 -11.93 -0.50 17.00
C GLY A 160 -12.20 -0.32 18.50
N LEU A 161 -12.39 0.92 18.97
CA LEU A 161 -12.79 1.18 20.36
C LEU A 161 -14.16 0.58 20.65
N LEU A 162 -15.13 0.74 19.74
CA LEU A 162 -16.46 0.13 19.88
C LEU A 162 -16.36 -1.40 19.99
N GLN A 163 -15.53 -2.06 19.18
CA GLN A 163 -15.28 -3.50 19.26
C GLN A 163 -14.61 -3.94 20.57
N ALA A 164 -13.73 -3.11 21.14
CA ALA A 164 -13.13 -3.39 22.44
C ALA A 164 -14.16 -3.27 23.58
N THR A 165 -15.10 -2.32 23.48
CA THR A 165 -16.16 -2.13 24.48
C THR A 165 -17.33 -3.11 24.34
N ASN A 166 -17.63 -3.57 23.12
CA ASN A 166 -18.71 -4.50 22.83
C ASN A 166 -18.13 -5.74 22.12
N PRO A 167 -17.82 -6.82 22.86
CA PRO A 167 -17.24 -8.04 22.31
C PRO A 167 -18.11 -8.75 21.27
N ALA A 168 -19.40 -8.44 21.19
CA ALA A 168 -20.31 -8.98 20.18
C ALA A 168 -20.15 -8.30 18.81
N LEU A 169 -19.53 -7.11 18.75
CA LEU A 169 -19.27 -6.43 17.48
C LEU A 169 -18.15 -7.14 16.71
N GLY A 170 -18.53 -7.61 15.51
CA GLY A 170 -17.62 -8.18 14.54
C GLY A 170 -16.90 -7.13 13.71
N VAL A 171 -16.33 -7.57 12.59
CA VAL A 171 -15.60 -6.73 11.62
C VAL A 171 -16.45 -6.59 10.36
N LEU A 172 -17.09 -5.43 10.19
CA LEU A 172 -18.05 -5.18 9.10
C LEU A 172 -19.15 -6.26 9.05
N TRP A 173 -19.19 -7.07 8.00
CA TRP A 173 -20.12 -8.19 7.79
C TRP A 173 -19.65 -9.50 8.42
N LEU A 174 -18.44 -9.55 8.98
CA LEU A 174 -17.89 -10.76 9.60
C LEU A 174 -18.30 -10.84 11.08
N PRO A 175 -18.82 -12.00 11.52
CA PRO A 175 -19.08 -12.28 12.93
C PRO A 175 -17.87 -12.04 13.84
N SER A 176 -18.16 -11.74 15.10
CA SER A 176 -17.16 -11.57 16.17
C SER A 176 -16.44 -12.88 16.53
N ASP A 177 -16.93 -14.04 16.07
CA ASP A 177 -16.30 -15.34 16.35
C ASP A 177 -15.09 -15.63 15.46
N ILE A 178 -15.14 -15.12 14.22
CA ILE A 178 -14.08 -15.28 13.22
C ILE A 178 -12.89 -14.38 13.54
N SER A 179 -13.07 -13.45 14.47
CA SER A 179 -12.25 -12.27 14.59
C SER A 179 -12.06 -11.98 16.09
N SER A 180 -10.83 -12.10 16.61
CA SER A 180 -10.50 -12.13 18.06
C SER A 180 -11.42 -11.31 18.98
N ARG A 181 -12.41 -11.97 19.62
CA ARG A 181 -13.46 -11.33 20.45
C ARG A 181 -12.86 -10.34 21.47
N GLY A 182 -13.54 -9.21 21.66
CA GLY A 182 -13.17 -8.18 22.65
C GLY A 182 -11.87 -7.41 22.35
N CYS A 183 -11.24 -7.62 21.19
CA CYS A 183 -10.06 -6.85 20.78
C CYS A 183 -10.43 -5.76 19.75
N ALA A 184 -9.79 -4.59 19.86
CA ALA A 184 -9.87 -3.53 18.86
C ALA A 184 -9.21 -3.95 17.54
N ARG A 185 -9.96 -3.85 16.43
CA ARG A 185 -9.56 -4.30 15.09
C ARG A 185 -9.98 -3.35 13.97
N GLY A 186 -10.94 -2.47 14.24
CA GLY A 186 -11.53 -1.61 13.24
C GLY A 186 -12.11 -2.46 12.11
N THR A 187 -11.87 -2.07 10.87
CA THR A 187 -12.28 -2.86 9.70
C THR A 187 -11.30 -3.98 9.38
N ILE A 188 -10.14 -4.09 10.05
CA ILE A 188 -9.06 -5.04 9.73
C ILE A 188 -9.15 -6.29 10.62
N ILE A 189 -9.32 -7.50 10.04
CA ILE A 189 -9.46 -8.74 10.83
C ILE A 189 -8.30 -8.98 11.81
N TYR A 190 -7.07 -8.73 11.37
CA TYR A 190 -5.87 -9.05 12.17
C TYR A 190 -5.43 -7.87 13.05
N ARG A 191 -5.55 -8.04 14.37
CA ARG A 191 -5.28 -6.99 15.38
C ARG A 191 -3.90 -6.31 15.24
N ASN A 192 -2.86 -7.06 14.86
CA ASN A 192 -1.53 -6.46 14.73
C ASN A 192 -1.42 -5.60 13.46
N GLN A 193 -2.14 -5.96 12.38
CA GLN A 193 -2.21 -5.15 11.17
C GLN A 193 -3.01 -3.87 11.41
N TYR A 194 -4.10 -3.97 12.18
CA TYR A 194 -4.86 -2.81 12.66
C TYR A 194 -3.98 -1.85 13.49
N ALA A 195 -3.28 -2.38 14.50
CA ALA A 195 -2.39 -1.57 15.34
C ALA A 195 -1.26 -0.92 14.52
N ALA A 196 -0.67 -1.66 13.58
CA ALA A 196 0.33 -1.12 12.66
C ALA A 196 -0.24 0.01 11.78
N PHE A 197 -1.47 -0.15 11.28
CA PHE A 197 -2.15 0.87 10.48
C PHE A 197 -2.39 2.17 11.29
N LEU A 198 -2.91 2.06 12.52
CA LEU A 198 -3.08 3.22 13.39
C LEU A 198 -1.74 3.89 13.74
N ASN A 199 -0.69 3.11 13.94
CA ASN A 199 0.68 3.62 14.14
C ASN A 199 1.21 4.43 12.95
N MET A 200 0.71 4.18 11.74
CA MET A 200 1.01 4.99 10.57
C MET A 200 0.11 6.23 10.44
N CYS A 201 -1.13 6.16 10.95
CA CYS A 201 -2.10 7.25 10.83
C CYS A 201 -1.88 8.39 11.83
N TRP A 202 -1.57 8.08 13.10
CA TRP A 202 -1.46 9.11 14.13
C TRP A 202 -0.33 10.14 13.88
N PRO A 203 0.86 9.79 13.36
CA PRO A 203 1.89 10.79 13.07
C PRO A 203 1.45 11.71 11.93
N MET A 204 0.71 11.19 10.95
CA MET A 204 0.17 11.98 9.84
C MET A 204 -0.89 12.98 10.33
N ALA A 205 -1.77 12.55 11.24
CA ALA A 205 -2.73 13.43 11.90
C ALA A 205 -2.04 14.53 12.72
N PHE A 206 -0.95 14.20 13.41
CA PHE A 206 -0.15 15.18 14.14
C PHE A 206 0.49 16.22 13.21
N VAL A 207 1.08 15.79 12.09
CA VAL A 207 1.62 16.68 11.06
C VAL A 207 0.55 17.60 10.49
N LEU A 208 -0.65 17.09 10.24
CA LEU A 208 -1.79 17.89 9.82
C LEU A 208 -2.13 18.98 10.85
N GLY A 209 -2.22 18.61 12.12
CA GLY A 209 -2.48 19.54 13.22
C GLY A 209 -1.47 20.70 13.26
N ILE A 210 -0.17 20.38 13.18
CA ILE A 210 0.89 21.39 13.10
C ILE A 210 0.72 22.28 11.86
N SER A 211 0.47 21.67 10.70
CA SER A 211 0.31 22.40 9.44
C SER A 211 -0.87 23.37 9.46
N LEU A 212 -1.94 23.05 10.20
CA LEU A 212 -3.10 23.93 10.37
C LEU A 212 -2.84 25.06 11.37
N TYR A 213 -2.01 24.81 12.39
CA TYR A 213 -1.73 25.78 13.46
C TYR A 213 -0.65 26.80 13.10
N LYS A 214 0.33 26.43 12.27
CA LYS A 214 1.47 27.28 11.89
C LYS A 214 1.08 28.68 11.36
N PRO A 215 0.09 28.85 10.47
CA PRO A 215 -0.32 30.17 9.97
C PRO A 215 -0.87 31.08 11.07
N VAL A 216 -1.54 30.52 12.08
CA VAL A 216 -2.09 31.25 13.21
C VAL A 216 -0.96 31.81 14.08
N LEU A 217 0.06 30.99 14.37
CA LEU A 217 1.25 31.41 15.11
C LEU A 217 1.98 32.55 14.41
N THR A 218 2.22 32.43 13.10
CA THR A 218 2.88 33.49 12.32
C THR A 218 2.08 34.79 12.33
N LYS A 219 0.75 34.72 12.26
CA LYS A 219 -0.13 35.90 12.36
C LYS A 219 -0.04 36.55 13.74
N LEU A 220 -0.04 35.76 14.82
CA LEU A 220 0.09 36.27 16.20
C LEU A 220 1.46 36.92 16.44
N GLU A 221 2.54 36.33 15.95
CA GLU A 221 3.89 36.91 16.00
C GLU A 221 3.97 38.24 15.26
N PHE A 222 3.36 38.32 14.07
CA PHE A 222 3.28 39.55 13.30
C PHE A 222 2.55 40.66 14.06
N LEU A 223 1.36 40.35 14.61
CA LEU A 223 0.57 41.30 15.40
C LEU A 223 1.34 41.77 16.66
N ARG A 224 2.05 40.86 17.32
CA ARG A 224 2.90 41.19 18.48
C ARG A 224 4.03 42.14 18.10
N LYS A 225 4.71 41.92 16.97
CA LYS A 225 5.75 42.83 16.46
C LYS A 225 5.19 44.20 16.09
N GLN A 226 3.99 44.26 15.51
CA GLN A 226 3.33 45.54 15.20
C GLN A 226 2.97 46.32 16.46
N LYS A 227 2.38 45.66 17.47
CA LYS A 227 2.06 46.30 18.76
C LYS A 227 3.29 46.90 19.43
N ASN A 228 4.40 46.17 19.45
CA ASN A 228 5.66 46.65 20.05
C ASN A 228 6.30 47.82 19.29
N LYS A 229 6.02 47.99 18.00
CA LYS A 229 6.49 49.15 17.21
C LYS A 229 5.65 50.42 17.44
N LEU A 230 4.39 50.28 17.84
CA LEU A 230 3.47 51.39 18.10
C LEU A 230 3.57 51.94 19.53
N SER A 231 4.30 51.24 20.41
CA SER A 231 4.53 51.61 21.80
C SER A 231 5.89 52.30 22.05
N ILE A 232 6.55 52.76 20.98
CA ILE A 232 7.77 53.58 20.97
C ILE A 232 7.41 54.90 20.30
#